data_AF-A0A317XMD4-F1
#
_entry.id   AF-A0A317XMD4-F1
#
_cell.length_a   1.000
_cell.length_b   1.000
_cell.length_c   1.000
_cell.angle_alpha   90.00
_cell.angle_beta   90.00
_cell.angle_gamma   90.00
#
_symmetry.space_group_name_H-M   'P 1'
#
loop_
_entity.id
_entity.type
_entity.pdbx_description
1 polymer ?
#
loop_
_entity_poly.entity_id
_entity_poly.type
_entity_poly.pdbx_seq_one_letter_code
_entity_poly.pdbx_strand_id
1 'polypeptide(L)'
;MGLRTGLIIGSTSFLLGTLAMHWTADHLMLWQNPVTYDSVVTAYTYYQDTMVDMTPLFRKTLHGVGTLAALLLISKALGGRESNWLFDGASLFLFGAAGLVYYHKVVPSLATLPPKPPSPGATIVDSRDAVFAPLREIASSHTVLAVALVGVILLQSGQYYSERLEERERIEEDEARIRRRQRRRDQEQKRQASLQSAAAASAEPTSQATPAASSS
;
A
#
# COMPACT_ATOMS: atom_id res chain seq x y z
N MET A 1 -10.45 0.61 -7.28
CA MET A 1 -9.53 0.17 -6.20
C MET A 1 -8.55 1.26 -5.76
N GLY A 2 -8.06 2.13 -6.66
CA GLY A 2 -7.04 3.15 -6.32
C GLY A 2 -7.36 4.10 -5.16
N LEU A 3 -8.60 4.59 -5.00
CA LEU A 3 -8.93 5.53 -3.91
C LEU A 3 -8.74 4.92 -2.52
N ARG A 4 -9.17 3.66 -2.31
CA ARG A 4 -9.02 2.98 -1.02
C ARG A 4 -7.55 2.73 -0.70
N THR A 5 -6.78 2.21 -1.65
CA THR A 5 -5.33 2.04 -1.50
C THR A 5 -4.63 3.37 -1.22
N GLY A 6 -5.02 4.45 -1.91
CA GLY A 6 -4.51 5.80 -1.67
C GLY A 6 -4.82 6.31 -0.25
N LEU A 7 -6.04 6.07 0.25
CA LEU A 7 -6.42 6.45 1.63
C LEU A 7 -5.66 5.62 2.68
N ILE A 8 -5.42 4.34 2.43
CA ILE A 8 -4.60 3.48 3.32
C ILE A 8 -3.16 3.99 3.35
N ILE A 9 -2.56 4.23 2.18
CA ILE A 9 -1.19 4.76 2.10
C ILE A 9 -1.13 6.14 2.77
N GLY A 10 -2.09 7.02 2.52
CA GLY A 10 -2.14 8.36 3.11
C GLY A 10 -2.26 8.34 4.64
N SER A 11 -3.18 7.55 5.18
CA SER A 11 -3.36 7.40 6.64
C SER A 11 -2.16 6.73 7.30
N THR A 12 -1.60 5.68 6.69
CA THR A 12 -0.40 4.99 7.20
C THR A 12 0.84 5.89 7.15
N SER A 13 1.01 6.68 6.07
CA SER A 13 2.09 7.66 5.94
C SER A 13 1.97 8.78 6.96
N PHE A 14 0.76 9.24 7.27
CA PHE A 14 0.53 10.22 8.33
C PHE A 14 1.00 9.69 9.70
N LEU A 15 0.61 8.46 10.06
CA LEU A 15 1.03 7.82 11.31
C LEU A 15 2.55 7.61 11.36
N LEU A 16 3.15 7.16 10.24
CA LEU A 16 4.59 7.02 10.12
C LEU A 16 5.31 8.38 10.25
N GLY A 17 4.72 9.46 9.73
CA GLY A 17 5.22 10.82 9.93
C GLY A 17 5.21 11.24 11.40
N THR A 18 4.18 10.88 12.16
CA THR A 18 4.15 11.09 13.61
C THR A 18 5.26 10.31 14.31
N LEU A 19 5.49 9.04 13.95
CA LEU A 19 6.60 8.26 14.49
C LEU A 19 7.96 8.86 14.11
N ALA A 20 8.10 9.41 12.91
CA ALA A 20 9.30 10.11 12.49
C ALA A 20 9.56 11.38 13.32
N MET A 21 8.52 12.05 13.83
CA MET A 21 8.70 13.13 14.81
C MET A 21 9.23 12.61 16.15
N HIS A 22 8.81 11.44 16.62
CA HIS A 22 9.31 10.83 17.86
C HIS A 22 10.79 10.43 17.79
N TRP A 23 11.34 10.28 16.59
CA TRP A 23 12.76 10.02 16.37
C TRP A 23 13.68 11.02 17.09
N THR A 24 13.24 12.28 17.28
CA THR A 24 14.01 13.30 18.01
C THR A 24 14.38 12.87 19.42
N ALA A 25 13.53 12.08 20.09
CA ALA A 25 13.79 11.49 21.39
C ALA A 25 14.23 10.02 21.30
N ASP A 26 13.65 9.24 20.38
CA ASP A 26 13.97 7.81 20.24
C ASP A 26 15.47 7.60 19.96
N HIS A 27 16.08 8.46 19.14
CA HIS A 27 17.50 8.38 18.78
C HIS A 27 18.42 8.44 20.00
N LEU A 28 18.12 9.38 20.92
CA LEU A 28 18.89 9.63 22.14
C LEU A 28 18.87 8.41 23.07
N MET A 29 17.76 7.67 23.10
CA MET A 29 17.59 6.51 23.96
C MET A 29 18.22 5.25 23.40
N LEU A 30 18.26 5.08 22.08
CA LEU A 30 18.62 3.80 21.46
C LEU A 30 20.00 3.78 20.79
N TRP A 31 20.44 4.89 20.20
CA TRP A 31 21.65 4.94 19.36
C TRP A 31 22.78 5.81 19.91
N GLN A 32 22.57 6.47 21.05
CA GLN A 32 23.64 7.20 21.72
C GLN A 32 24.41 6.28 22.67
N ASN A 33 25.74 6.31 22.62
CA ASN A 33 26.60 5.53 23.51
C ASN A 33 27.78 6.38 24.04
N PRO A 34 27.88 6.61 25.36
CA PRO A 34 26.91 6.24 26.40
C PRO A 34 25.63 7.10 26.33
N VAL A 35 24.50 6.57 26.78
CA VAL A 35 23.30 7.39 27.01
C VAL A 35 23.58 8.29 28.22
N THR A 36 23.59 9.61 28.00
CA THR A 36 23.90 10.58 29.05
C THR A 36 22.66 10.98 29.84
N TYR A 37 22.87 11.58 31.02
CA TYR A 37 21.79 12.18 31.80
C TYR A 37 20.98 13.20 30.99
N ASP A 38 21.66 14.09 30.25
CA ASP A 38 21.00 15.11 29.43
C ASP A 38 20.11 14.50 28.34
N SER A 39 20.53 13.38 27.76
CA SER A 39 19.73 12.63 26.79
C SER A 39 18.44 12.08 27.39
N VAL A 40 18.52 11.53 28.62
CA VAL A 40 17.34 11.01 29.33
C VAL A 40 16.40 12.14 29.72
N VAL A 41 16.92 13.27 30.22
CA VAL A 41 16.11 14.45 30.54
C VAL A 41 15.43 14.99 29.29
N THR A 42 16.16 15.11 28.18
CA THR A 42 15.62 15.60 26.91
C THR A 42 14.51 14.70 26.38
N ALA A 43 14.73 13.37 26.36
CA ALA A 43 13.73 12.41 25.94
C ALA A 43 12.51 12.41 26.89
N TYR A 44 12.74 12.46 28.20
CA TYR A 44 11.68 12.55 29.20
C TYR A 44 10.77 13.76 28.97
N THR A 45 11.37 14.96 28.87
CA THR A 45 10.62 16.20 28.61
C THR A 45 9.87 16.12 27.30
N TYR A 46 10.50 15.60 26.25
CA TYR A 46 9.84 15.44 24.96
C TYR A 46 8.59 14.55 25.04
N TYR A 47 8.66 13.33 25.62
CA TYR A 47 7.49 12.46 25.68
C TYR A 47 6.45 12.94 26.71
N GLN A 48 6.86 13.61 27.78
CA GLN A 48 5.92 14.28 28.68
C GLN A 48 5.08 15.30 27.90
N ASP A 49 5.73 16.24 27.22
CA ASP A 49 5.05 17.32 26.49
C ASP A 49 4.23 16.79 25.30
N THR A 50 4.78 15.83 24.54
CA THR A 50 4.18 15.39 23.28
C THR A 50 3.24 14.20 23.40
N MET A 51 3.38 13.35 24.42
CA MET A 51 2.58 12.12 24.56
C MET A 51 1.73 12.06 25.83
N VAL A 52 2.26 12.47 26.98
CA VAL A 52 1.51 12.43 28.26
C VAL A 52 0.54 13.61 28.33
N ASP A 53 1.07 14.83 28.22
CA ASP A 53 0.34 16.10 28.27
C ASP A 53 -0.24 16.51 26.91
N MET A 54 -0.28 15.55 25.98
CA MET A 54 -0.83 15.70 24.65
C MET A 54 -2.24 16.29 24.68
N THR A 55 -2.44 17.38 23.94
CA THR A 55 -3.76 18.02 23.77
C THR A 55 -4.81 16.98 23.31
N PRO A 56 -6.02 16.95 23.91
CA PRO A 56 -7.03 15.94 23.60
C PRO A 56 -7.42 15.86 22.12
N LEU A 57 -7.36 16.98 21.39
CA LEU A 57 -7.64 17.03 19.97
C LEU A 57 -6.64 16.19 19.16
N PHE A 58 -5.34 16.38 19.39
CA PHE A 58 -4.30 15.63 18.67
C PHE A 58 -4.39 14.13 18.95
N ARG A 59 -4.63 13.76 20.22
CA ARG A 59 -4.86 12.36 20.64
C ARG A 59 -6.04 11.72 19.89
N LYS A 60 -7.17 12.42 19.82
CA LYS A 60 -8.36 11.96 19.10
C LYS A 60 -8.10 11.84 17.60
N THR A 61 -7.34 12.78 17.01
CA THR A 61 -6.97 12.72 15.59
C THR A 61 -6.10 11.51 15.29
N LEU A 62 -5.07 11.23 16.11
CA LEU A 62 -4.22 10.05 15.92
C LEU A 62 -5.01 8.74 15.99
N HIS A 63 -5.85 8.58 17.01
CA HIS A 63 -6.73 7.41 17.11
C HIS A 63 -7.76 7.33 15.99
N GLY A 64 -8.29 8.47 15.55
CA GLY A 64 -9.22 8.55 14.43
C GLY A 64 -8.58 8.08 13.11
N VAL A 65 -7.39 8.58 12.80
CA VAL A 65 -6.63 8.16 11.60
C VAL A 65 -6.22 6.69 11.70
N GLY A 66 -5.76 6.23 12.85
CA GLY A 66 -5.43 4.82 13.08
C GLY A 66 -6.61 3.87 12.93
N THR A 67 -7.77 4.24 13.48
CA THR A 67 -9.01 3.46 13.35
C THR A 67 -9.49 3.45 11.91
N LEU A 68 -9.43 4.59 11.22
CA LEU A 68 -9.79 4.66 9.80
C LEU A 68 -8.90 3.76 8.95
N ALA A 69 -7.59 3.79 9.15
CA ALA A 69 -6.64 2.92 8.45
C ALA A 69 -6.95 1.43 8.70
N ALA A 70 -7.20 1.05 9.96
CA ALA A 70 -7.58 -0.30 10.33
C ALA A 70 -8.87 -0.75 9.62
N LEU A 71 -9.91 0.07 9.64
CA LEU A 71 -11.19 -0.24 9.00
C LEU A 71 -11.05 -0.40 7.48
N LEU A 72 -10.22 0.42 6.83
CA LEU A 72 -9.95 0.32 5.41
C LEU A 72 -9.20 -0.99 5.07
N LEU A 73 -8.20 -1.37 5.88
CA LEU A 73 -7.47 -2.63 5.71
C LEU A 73 -8.37 -3.85 5.95
N ILE A 74 -9.19 -3.85 7.00
CA ILE A 74 -10.16 -4.91 7.28
C ILE A 74 -11.18 -5.01 6.13
N SER A 75 -11.71 -3.88 5.66
CA SER A 75 -12.64 -3.86 4.53
C SER A 75 -12.01 -4.43 3.26
N LYS A 76 -10.73 -4.18 2.99
CA LYS A 76 -10.01 -4.80 1.88
C LYS A 76 -9.80 -6.31 2.09
N ALA A 77 -9.38 -6.73 3.27
CA ALA A 77 -9.17 -8.14 3.57
C ALA A 77 -10.46 -8.98 3.45
N LEU A 78 -11.61 -8.44 3.86
CA LEU A 78 -12.91 -9.12 3.76
C LEU A 78 -13.48 -9.17 2.33
N GLY A 79 -13.12 -8.20 1.48
CA GLY A 79 -13.62 -8.07 0.11
C GLY A 79 -12.62 -8.46 -0.99
N GLY A 80 -11.45 -9.00 -0.61
CA GLY A 80 -10.33 -9.24 -1.52
C GLY A 80 -10.59 -10.40 -2.49
N ARG A 81 -10.18 -10.21 -3.75
CA ARG A 81 -10.01 -11.30 -4.72
C ARG A 81 -8.88 -12.24 -4.26
N GLU A 82 -8.96 -13.52 -4.63
CA GLU A 82 -7.98 -14.56 -4.27
C GLU A 82 -6.52 -14.14 -4.54
N SER A 83 -6.23 -13.42 -5.63
CA SER A 83 -4.87 -12.98 -5.98
C SER A 83 -4.30 -11.89 -5.07
N ASN A 84 -5.14 -11.17 -4.33
CA ASN A 84 -4.71 -10.04 -3.48
C ASN A 84 -4.61 -10.40 -1.99
N TRP A 85 -4.99 -11.62 -1.62
CA TRP A 85 -5.05 -12.04 -0.22
C TRP A 85 -3.69 -11.94 0.49
N LEU A 86 -2.59 -12.21 -0.23
CA LEU A 86 -1.25 -12.09 0.33
C LEU A 86 -0.95 -10.65 0.75
N PHE A 87 -1.18 -9.67 -0.13
CA PHE A 87 -0.89 -8.27 0.14
C PHE A 87 -1.83 -7.69 1.21
N ASP A 88 -3.14 -7.97 1.10
CA ASP A 88 -4.15 -7.43 2.01
C ASP A 88 -4.05 -8.08 3.40
N GLY A 89 -3.85 -9.40 3.46
CA GLY A 89 -3.67 -10.15 4.69
C GLY A 89 -2.37 -9.78 5.41
N ALA A 90 -1.24 -9.69 4.71
CA ALA A 90 0.03 -9.28 5.31
C ALA A 90 -0.01 -7.83 5.80
N SER A 91 -0.65 -6.93 5.05
CA SER A 91 -0.81 -5.52 5.47
C SER A 91 -1.69 -5.43 6.73
N LEU A 92 -2.80 -6.18 6.78
CA LEU A 92 -3.66 -6.23 7.95
C LEU A 92 -2.94 -6.82 9.17
N PHE A 93 -2.15 -7.88 8.96
CA PHE A 93 -1.34 -8.49 10.02
C PHE A 93 -0.31 -7.51 10.58
N LEU A 94 0.48 -6.84 9.72
CA LEU A 94 1.47 -5.85 10.15
C LEU A 94 0.83 -4.68 10.89
N PHE A 95 -0.28 -4.14 10.38
CA PHE A 95 -0.97 -3.04 11.03
C PHE A 95 -1.57 -3.46 12.38
N GLY A 96 -2.14 -4.67 12.45
CA GLY A 96 -2.66 -5.26 13.70
C GLY A 96 -1.55 -5.49 14.73
N ALA A 97 -0.40 -6.02 14.32
CA ALA A 97 0.77 -6.21 15.17
C ALA A 97 1.30 -4.87 15.69
N ALA A 98 1.38 -3.84 14.84
CA ALA A 98 1.73 -2.48 15.26
C ALA A 98 0.75 -1.92 16.31
N GLY A 99 -0.55 -2.14 16.12
CA GLY A 99 -1.58 -1.80 17.10
C GLY A 99 -1.40 -2.54 18.43
N LEU A 100 -1.10 -3.84 18.39
CA LEU A 100 -0.85 -4.65 19.59
C LEU A 100 0.37 -4.12 20.37
N VAL A 101 1.47 -3.83 19.68
CA VAL A 101 2.67 -3.23 20.30
C VAL A 101 2.35 -1.86 20.89
N TYR A 102 1.59 -1.02 20.18
CA TYR A 102 1.17 0.28 20.72
C TYR A 102 0.41 0.14 22.05
N TYR A 103 -0.63 -0.70 22.08
CA TYR A 103 -1.47 -0.84 23.27
C TYR A 103 -0.82 -1.61 24.41
N HIS A 104 0.06 -2.57 24.14
CA HIS A 104 0.70 -3.38 25.19
C HIS A 104 2.08 -2.90 25.61
N LYS A 105 2.75 -2.07 24.81
CA LYS A 105 4.11 -1.58 25.12
C LYS A 105 4.15 -0.07 25.29
N VAL A 106 3.68 0.70 24.30
CA VAL A 106 3.78 2.17 24.35
C VAL A 106 2.88 2.75 25.45
N VAL A 107 1.58 2.41 25.43
CA VAL A 107 0.62 2.97 26.40
C VAL A 107 0.98 2.64 27.85
N PRO A 108 1.32 1.39 28.22
CA PRO A 108 1.73 1.07 29.59
C PRO A 108 3.03 1.76 29.97
N SER A 109 4.02 1.82 29.07
CA SER A 109 5.30 2.48 29.38
C SER A 109 5.11 3.97 29.67
N LEU A 110 4.26 4.66 28.89
CA LEU A 110 3.87 6.05 29.16
C LEU A 110 3.19 6.19 30.51
N ALA A 111 2.29 5.26 30.87
CA ALA A 111 1.59 5.28 32.16
C ALA A 111 2.51 5.01 33.36
N THR A 112 3.63 4.30 33.16
CA THR A 112 4.63 4.04 34.20
C THR A 112 5.69 5.13 34.35
N LEU A 113 5.70 6.15 33.47
CA LEU A 113 6.65 7.25 33.59
C LEU A 113 6.44 7.99 34.92
N PRO A 114 7.50 8.20 35.72
CA PRO A 114 7.41 9.01 36.93
C PRO A 114 6.95 10.43 36.61
N PRO A 115 6.25 11.11 37.54
CA PRO A 115 5.76 12.49 37.33
C PRO A 115 6.87 13.55 37.45
N LYS A 116 8.07 13.15 37.86
CA LYS A 116 9.22 14.05 38.05
C LYS A 116 10.34 13.64 37.13
N PRO A 117 11.11 14.61 36.59
CA PRO A 117 12.29 14.30 35.79
C PRO A 117 13.34 13.54 36.63
N PRO A 118 14.31 12.89 35.97
CA PRO A 118 15.46 12.27 36.63
C PRO A 118 16.13 13.24 37.62
N SER A 119 16.62 12.72 38.75
CA SER A 119 17.27 13.57 39.77
C SER A 119 18.64 14.07 39.27
N PRO A 120 18.95 15.39 39.39
CA PRO A 120 20.24 15.92 38.97
C PRO A 120 21.36 15.31 39.83
N GLY A 121 22.38 14.70 39.19
CA GLY A 121 23.59 14.26 39.89
C GLY A 121 24.13 12.88 39.51
N ALA A 122 23.45 12.11 38.65
CA ALA A 122 24.00 10.85 38.12
C ALA A 122 24.84 11.13 36.86
N THR A 123 26.17 11.04 36.95
CA THR A 123 27.10 11.19 35.81
C THR A 123 26.98 10.07 34.78
N ILE A 124 26.41 8.92 35.18
CA ILE A 124 26.00 7.80 34.34
C ILE A 124 24.59 7.43 34.77
N VAL A 125 23.68 7.30 33.80
CA VAL A 125 22.33 6.80 34.04
C VAL A 125 22.45 5.35 34.48
N ASP A 126 22.06 5.05 35.72
CA ASP A 126 21.91 3.66 36.15
C ASP A 126 20.80 3.05 35.28
N SER A 127 21.07 1.91 34.64
CA SER A 127 20.05 1.19 33.85
C SER A 127 18.85 0.77 34.70
N ARG A 128 18.95 0.86 36.04
CA ARG A 128 17.87 0.67 37.02
C ARG A 128 17.08 1.94 37.32
N ASP A 129 17.42 3.09 36.72
CA ASP A 129 16.62 4.31 36.84
C ASP A 129 15.20 4.03 36.34
N ALA A 130 14.23 4.32 37.21
CA ALA A 130 12.81 4.12 36.94
C ALA A 130 12.32 4.96 35.75
N VAL A 131 13.04 6.02 35.36
CA VAL A 131 12.73 6.81 34.18
C VAL A 131 13.31 6.19 32.90
N PHE A 132 14.52 5.63 32.97
CA PHE A 132 15.24 5.15 31.78
C PHE A 132 14.55 3.97 31.11
N ALA A 133 14.15 2.95 31.88
CA ALA A 133 13.58 1.73 31.31
C ALA A 133 12.27 1.97 30.53
N PRO A 134 11.28 2.72 31.04
CA PRO A 134 10.08 3.06 30.27
C PRO A 134 10.38 3.88 29.00
N LEU A 135 11.29 4.86 29.07
CA LEU A 135 11.67 5.66 27.90
C LEU A 135 12.30 4.81 26.79
N ARG A 136 13.16 3.87 27.17
CA ARG A 136 13.79 2.93 26.21
C ARG A 136 12.77 1.97 25.61
N GLU A 137 11.80 1.51 26.39
CA GLU A 137 10.70 0.67 25.89
C GLU A 137 9.80 1.43 24.89
N ILE A 138 9.49 2.71 25.16
CA ILE A 138 8.75 3.59 24.23
C ILE A 138 9.52 3.72 22.91
N ALA A 139 10.79 4.13 22.97
CA ALA A 139 11.63 4.35 21.79
C ALA A 139 11.78 3.08 20.92
N SER A 140 12.01 1.93 21.56
CA SER A 140 12.13 0.66 20.84
C SER A 140 10.81 0.23 20.21
N SER A 141 9.70 0.44 20.90
CA SER A 141 8.36 0.17 20.37
C SER A 141 8.03 1.05 19.17
N HIS A 142 8.37 2.35 19.21
CA HIS A 142 8.21 3.25 18.05
C HIS A 142 8.98 2.78 16.83
N THR A 143 10.21 2.27 17.02
CA THR A 143 11.01 1.70 15.93
C THR A 143 10.32 0.49 15.29
N VAL A 144 9.77 -0.41 16.11
CA VAL A 144 9.00 -1.58 15.64
C VAL A 144 7.75 -1.14 14.88
N LEU A 145 6.98 -0.19 15.42
CA LEU A 145 5.82 0.40 14.76
C LEU A 145 6.20 1.00 13.40
N ALA A 146 7.28 1.79 13.34
CA ALA A 146 7.71 2.45 12.12
C ALA A 146 8.04 1.43 11.02
N VAL A 147 8.80 0.37 11.35
CA VAL A 147 9.11 -0.70 10.40
C VAL A 147 7.84 -1.42 9.92
N ALA A 148 6.91 -1.71 10.82
CA ALA A 148 5.64 -2.34 10.45
C ALA A 148 4.81 -1.45 9.50
N LEU A 149 4.70 -0.14 9.78
CA LEU A 149 3.97 0.80 8.93
C LEU A 149 4.66 1.01 7.56
N VAL A 150 6.00 1.04 7.51
CA VAL A 150 6.74 1.02 6.24
C VAL A 150 6.41 -0.26 5.46
N GLY A 151 6.37 -1.41 6.13
CA GLY A 151 5.95 -2.67 5.52
C GLY A 151 4.55 -2.60 4.90
N VAL A 152 3.58 -2.01 5.61
CA VAL A 152 2.23 -1.78 5.08
C VAL A 152 2.26 -0.90 3.83
N ILE A 153 3.00 0.22 3.84
CA ILE A 153 3.12 1.10 2.67
C ILE A 153 3.72 0.36 1.47
N LEU A 154 4.78 -0.43 1.68
CA LEU A 154 5.43 -1.21 0.64
C LEU A 154 4.49 -2.27 0.05
N LEU A 155 3.76 -3.01 0.88
CA LEU A 155 2.80 -4.02 0.43
C LEU A 155 1.66 -3.40 -0.38
N GLN A 156 1.09 -2.29 0.11
CA GLN A 156 -0.01 -1.60 -0.59
C GLN A 156 0.48 -0.98 -1.92
N SER A 157 1.71 -0.49 -1.96
CA SER A 157 2.33 0.02 -3.19
C SER A 157 2.64 -1.11 -4.18
N GLY A 158 3.15 -2.24 -3.70
CA GLY A 158 3.43 -3.42 -4.50
C GLY A 158 2.17 -4.05 -5.09
N GLN A 159 1.09 -4.10 -4.30
CA GLN A 159 -0.23 -4.52 -4.78
C GLN A 159 -0.74 -3.57 -5.87
N TYR A 160 -0.66 -2.25 -5.66
CA TYR A 160 -1.05 -1.29 -6.69
C TYR A 160 -0.27 -1.47 -7.99
N TYR A 161 1.04 -1.67 -7.89
CA TYR A 161 1.90 -1.93 -9.05
C TYR A 161 1.51 -3.24 -9.76
N SER A 162 1.27 -4.31 -9.01
CA SER A 162 0.89 -5.62 -9.55
C SER A 162 -0.46 -5.57 -10.27
N GLU A 163 -1.46 -4.91 -9.67
CA GLU A 163 -2.78 -4.71 -10.29
C GLU A 163 -2.68 -3.92 -11.60
N ARG A 164 -1.81 -2.91 -11.66
CA ARG A 164 -1.59 -2.12 -12.88
C ARG A 164 -0.88 -2.91 -13.98
N LEU A 165 -0.01 -3.84 -13.62
CA LEU A 165 0.63 -4.72 -14.57
C LEU A 165 -0.38 -5.71 -15.15
N GLU A 166 -1.16 -6.39 -14.30
CA GLU A 166 -2.23 -7.31 -14.73
C GLU A 166 -3.28 -6.62 -15.61
N GLU A 167 -3.64 -5.37 -15.30
CA GLU A 167 -4.59 -4.57 -16.09
C GLU A 167 -4.05 -4.31 -17.51
N ARG A 168 -2.76 -3.97 -17.64
CA ARG A 168 -2.11 -3.75 -18.94
C ARG A 168 -2.08 -5.03 -19.78
N GLU A 169 -1.71 -6.15 -19.17
CA GLU A 169 -1.65 -7.44 -19.85
C GLU A 169 -3.04 -7.87 -20.36
N ARG A 170 -4.08 -7.70 -19.55
CA ARG A 170 -5.47 -7.98 -19.98
C ARG A 170 -5.92 -7.14 -21.16
N ILE A 171 -5.61 -5.84 -21.16
CA ILE A 171 -5.98 -4.94 -22.27
C ILE A 171 -5.29 -5.38 -23.57
N GLU A 172 -3.99 -5.72 -23.50
CA GLU A 172 -3.25 -6.20 -24.67
C GLU A 172 -3.79 -7.52 -25.21
N GLU A 173 -4.16 -8.46 -24.32
CA GLU A 173 -4.80 -9.71 -24.70
C GLU A 173 -6.16 -9.49 -25.38
N ASP A 174 -6.99 -8.60 -24.84
CA ASP A 174 -8.31 -8.28 -25.39
C ASP A 174 -8.20 -7.60 -26.76
N GLU A 175 -7.25 -6.67 -26.93
CA GLU A 175 -6.95 -6.06 -28.23
C GLU A 175 -6.46 -7.09 -29.25
N ALA A 176 -5.59 -8.02 -28.83
CA ALA A 176 -5.14 -9.12 -29.69
C ALA A 176 -6.30 -10.04 -30.09
N ARG A 177 -7.23 -10.36 -29.17
CA ARG A 177 -8.44 -11.14 -29.46
C ARG A 177 -9.36 -10.42 -30.45
N ILE A 178 -9.58 -9.11 -30.28
CA ILE A 178 -10.40 -8.30 -31.18
C ILE A 178 -9.77 -8.26 -32.59
N ARG A 179 -8.45 -8.01 -32.69
CA ARG A 179 -7.72 -8.02 -33.97
C ARG A 179 -7.82 -9.37 -34.68
N ARG A 180 -7.70 -10.49 -33.95
CA ARG A 180 -7.87 -11.85 -34.51
C ARG A 180 -9.30 -12.08 -35.03
N ARG A 181 -10.32 -11.60 -34.31
CA ARG A 181 -11.72 -11.69 -34.74
C ARG A 181 -12.01 -10.86 -35.99
N GLN A 182 -11.47 -9.64 -36.08
CA GLN A 182 -11.60 -8.79 -37.26
C GLN A 182 -10.97 -9.46 -38.49
N ARG A 183 -9.72 -9.95 -38.38
CA ARG A 183 -9.04 -10.65 -39.47
C ARG A 183 -9.83 -11.86 -39.99
N ARG A 184 -10.46 -12.64 -39.10
CA ARG A 184 -11.32 -13.77 -39.50
C ARG A 184 -12.54 -13.31 -40.28
N ARG A 185 -13.23 -12.26 -39.82
CA ARG A 185 -14.40 -11.69 -40.53
C ARG A 185 -14.01 -11.14 -41.90
N ASP A 186 -12.89 -10.44 -41.99
CA ASP A 186 -12.40 -9.89 -43.27
C ASP A 186 -12.06 -11.00 -44.26
N GLN A 187 -11.46 -12.10 -43.79
CA GLN A 187 -11.18 -13.29 -44.61
C GLN A 187 -12.47 -13.99 -45.06
N GLU A 188 -13.45 -14.14 -44.19
CA GLU A 188 -14.77 -14.70 -44.54
C GLU A 188 -15.50 -13.86 -45.58
N GLN A 189 -15.49 -12.52 -45.43
CA GLN A 189 -16.06 -11.60 -46.41
C GLN A 189 -15.34 -11.68 -47.77
N LYS A 190 -14.01 -11.67 -47.78
CA LYS A 190 -13.23 -11.83 -49.02
C LYS A 190 -13.52 -13.16 -49.71
N ARG A 191 -13.63 -14.26 -48.92
CA ARG A 191 -13.97 -15.57 -49.46
C ARG A 191 -15.37 -15.58 -50.07
N GLN A 192 -16.37 -15.02 -49.39
CA GLN A 192 -17.73 -14.90 -49.93
C GLN A 192 -17.78 -14.05 -51.21
N ALA A 193 -17.08 -12.90 -51.24
CA ALA A 193 -16.99 -12.05 -52.43
C ALA A 193 -16.36 -12.80 -53.62
N SER A 194 -15.29 -13.57 -53.38
CA SER A 194 -14.64 -14.37 -54.43
C SER A 194 -15.54 -15.49 -54.97
N LEU A 195 -16.36 -16.11 -54.10
CA LEU A 195 -17.32 -17.14 -54.51
C LEU A 195 -18.46 -16.52 -55.34
N GLN A 196 -18.94 -15.34 -54.95
CA GLN A 196 -19.96 -14.61 -55.71
C GLN A 196 -19.46 -14.17 -57.09
N SER A 197 -18.22 -13.65 -57.19
CA SER A 197 -17.64 -13.25 -58.48
C SER A 197 -17.43 -14.45 -59.40
N ALA A 198 -16.96 -15.58 -58.86
CA ALA A 198 -16.79 -16.81 -59.64
C ALA A 198 -18.13 -17.34 -60.17
N ALA A 199 -19.18 -17.36 -59.32
CA ALA A 199 -20.52 -17.78 -59.71
C ALA A 199 -21.10 -16.88 -60.83
N ALA A 200 -20.90 -15.56 -60.74
CA ALA A 200 -21.33 -14.61 -61.76
C ALA A 200 -20.62 -14.82 -63.11
N ALA A 201 -19.30 -15.06 -63.11
CA ALA A 201 -18.52 -15.33 -64.32
C ALA A 201 -18.93 -16.63 -65.01
N SER A 202 -19.30 -17.66 -64.26
CA SER A 202 -19.83 -18.92 -64.83
C SER A 202 -21.28 -18.82 -65.33
N ALA A 203 -21.99 -17.74 -65.03
CA ALA A 203 -23.36 -17.50 -65.48
C ALA A 203 -23.45 -16.64 -66.77
N GLU A 204 -22.35 -16.03 -67.22
CA GLU A 204 -22.29 -15.35 -68.53
C GLU A 204 -22.17 -16.37 -69.67
N PRO A 205 -23.14 -16.46 -70.60
CA PRO A 205 -23.03 -17.36 -71.73
C PRO A 205 -22.04 -16.81 -72.76
N THR A 206 -21.11 -17.67 -73.19
CA THR A 206 -20.12 -17.42 -74.24
C THR A 206 -20.81 -17.05 -75.56
N SER A 207 -21.06 -15.75 -75.78
CA SER A 207 -21.41 -15.22 -77.10
C SER A 207 -20.13 -15.05 -77.91
N GLN A 208 -19.68 -16.12 -78.56
CA GLN A 208 -18.66 -16.03 -79.61
C GLN A 208 -19.24 -16.48 -80.96
N ALA A 209 -19.54 -15.45 -81.77
CA ALA A 209 -19.23 -15.29 -83.19
C ALA A 209 -19.55 -16.43 -84.17
N THR A 210 -20.43 -16.13 -85.13
CA THR A 210 -20.35 -16.64 -86.50
C THR A 210 -20.62 -15.47 -87.46
N PRO A 211 -19.67 -15.06 -88.32
CA PRO A 211 -19.95 -14.05 -89.32
C PRO A 211 -20.69 -14.68 -90.51
N ALA A 212 -21.70 -13.95 -90.97
CA ALA A 212 -22.52 -14.30 -92.12
C ALA A 212 -21.67 -14.47 -93.39
N ALA A 213 -21.91 -15.55 -94.12
CA ALA A 213 -21.53 -15.68 -95.52
C ALA A 213 -22.78 -16.01 -96.35
N SER A 214 -23.11 -15.08 -97.24
CA SER A 214 -24.16 -15.10 -98.25
C SER A 214 -23.79 -15.95 -99.48
N SER A 215 -24.80 -16.25 -100.32
CA SER A 215 -24.79 -16.93 -101.64
C SER A 215 -24.98 -18.45 -101.56
N SER A 216 -25.90 -19.10 -102.29
CA SER A 216 -26.79 -18.76 -103.42
C SER A 216 -28.08 -19.57 -103.34
#